data_AF-A0AAU7B2W8-F1
#
_entry.id   AF-A0AAU7B2W8-F1
#
_cell.length_a   1.000
_cell.length_b   1.000
_cell.length_c   1.000
_cell.angle_alpha   90.00
_cell.angle_beta   90.00
_cell.angle_gamma   90.00
#
_symmetry.space_group_name_H-M   'P 1'
#
loop_
_entity.id
_entity.type
_entity.pdbx_description
1 polymer ?
#
loop_
_entity_poly.entity_id
_entity_poly.type
_entity_poly.pdbx_seq_one_letter_code
_entity_poly.pdbx_strand_id
1 'polypeptide(L)'
;MERGHRWLRRGAAGICILTGLLAAAPAHAADYSGGRAFFTTPIASGAPLDARSSQWIGGLGRSTPYLNGPDNRFAPPVYPVTSQTPLRTVRCKFCGAYTGGGGTDYADTVQVPIPDNAVPDPSADGHLALVDAERGQEWNLFQASRNSDGSWNAGGAGHFNLKGDGHQDNVLGGGSATASHLPLSQAISVPEVLTAITDGSYLIPHALSFGAPNVDGRCWVYPALGSDGGTAGGLPEGARIQLDPSLDVSMLLPAARVIARTLQVYGAYLRDQSGAFVFYLRESRGADLPWTAAAVTGDSLSGVPTDRFRVLSADFTTLGTSQPFVQRPAATCGPGATSVEPDRSADGRPGPPVTVTGSGSSAGTGTGTASSSGSSGGKTGSDPVASSDDDDRVTGSSSSAATAVKKPKAPVSLRVKLAGGKAQLVWNSTEKGRRYRVYVNGRLLSTTTRTYTGQLRLKRGRNRAYVQAVSVGGVLGGKTATITFKL
;
A
#
# COMPACT_ATOMS: atom_id res chain seq x y z
N MET A 1 29.38 -26.47 -81.76
CA MET A 1 30.54 -26.72 -80.87
C MET A 1 30.77 -25.47 -80.05
N GLU A 2 29.96 -25.26 -79.01
CA GLU A 2 30.27 -25.62 -77.61
C GLU A 2 31.49 -24.89 -77.05
N ARG A 3 31.22 -23.97 -76.10
CA ARG A 3 31.94 -23.90 -74.83
C ARG A 3 31.08 -23.16 -73.82
N GLY A 4 30.53 -23.92 -72.87
CA GLY A 4 29.69 -23.42 -71.79
C GLY A 4 30.51 -22.96 -70.59
N HIS A 5 29.99 -21.95 -69.89
CA HIS A 5 30.36 -21.68 -68.51
C HIS A 5 29.09 -21.49 -67.67
N ARG A 6 28.97 -22.34 -66.65
CA ARG A 6 27.85 -22.42 -65.70
C ARG A 6 27.75 -21.18 -64.85
N TRP A 7 26.51 -20.71 -64.69
CA TRP A 7 26.12 -19.74 -63.68
C TRP A 7 26.05 -20.40 -62.29
N LEU A 8 26.87 -19.94 -61.35
CA LEU A 8 26.69 -20.19 -59.92
C LEU A 8 26.01 -18.96 -59.31
N ARG A 9 24.68 -19.03 -59.13
CA ARG A 9 23.93 -18.10 -58.29
C ARG A 9 24.27 -18.38 -56.83
N ARG A 10 25.05 -17.51 -56.18
CA ARG A 10 25.10 -17.43 -54.71
C ARG A 10 23.98 -16.49 -54.26
N GLY A 11 22.91 -17.06 -53.71
CA GLY A 11 21.89 -16.30 -52.99
C GLY A 11 22.49 -15.79 -51.68
N ALA A 12 22.55 -14.48 -51.52
CA ALA A 12 22.82 -13.86 -50.23
C ALA A 12 21.54 -13.99 -49.38
N ALA A 13 21.48 -15.00 -48.51
CA ALA A 13 20.50 -15.04 -47.44
C ALA A 13 20.89 -13.98 -46.40
N GLY A 14 20.19 -12.85 -46.43
CA GLY A 14 20.28 -11.84 -45.38
C GLY A 14 19.76 -12.43 -44.08
N ILE A 15 20.66 -12.72 -43.14
CA ILE A 15 20.31 -13.04 -41.75
C ILE A 15 19.77 -11.76 -41.13
N CYS A 16 18.44 -11.62 -41.09
CA CYS A 16 17.77 -10.70 -40.20
C CYS A 16 18.01 -11.20 -38.77
N ILE A 17 19.02 -10.64 -38.11
CA ILE A 17 19.18 -10.77 -36.66
C ILE A 17 18.04 -9.95 -36.05
N LEU A 18 16.92 -10.62 -35.77
CA LEU A 18 15.94 -10.14 -34.80
C LEU A 18 16.67 -10.10 -33.44
N THR A 19 17.24 -8.94 -33.11
CA THR A 19 17.58 -8.60 -31.74
C THR A 19 16.27 -8.48 -30.96
N GLY A 20 15.76 -9.63 -30.51
CA GLY A 20 14.74 -9.65 -29.46
C GLY A 20 15.31 -8.88 -28.27
N LEU A 21 14.72 -7.73 -27.95
CA LEU A 21 14.84 -7.18 -26.61
C LEU A 21 14.29 -8.27 -25.68
N LEU A 22 15.18 -9.02 -25.03
CA LEU A 22 14.81 -9.69 -23.79
C LEU A 22 14.33 -8.56 -22.87
N ALA A 23 13.02 -8.46 -22.67
CA ALA A 23 12.47 -7.73 -21.56
C ALA A 23 13.18 -8.25 -20.31
N ALA A 24 13.94 -7.37 -19.64
CA ALA A 24 14.56 -7.72 -18.38
C ALA A 24 13.45 -8.26 -17.46
N ALA A 25 13.67 -9.43 -16.86
CA ALA A 25 12.76 -9.96 -15.85
C ALA A 25 12.51 -8.85 -14.81
N PRO A 26 11.25 -8.58 -14.43
CA PRO A 26 10.97 -7.48 -13.52
C PRO A 26 11.75 -7.70 -12.23
N ALA A 27 12.45 -6.65 -11.78
CA ALA A 27 13.16 -6.65 -10.50
C ALA A 27 12.20 -7.09 -9.39
N HIS A 28 12.59 -7.97 -8.49
CA HIS A 28 11.72 -8.35 -7.36
C HIS A 28 11.52 -7.14 -6.42
N ALA A 29 10.31 -6.94 -5.89
CA ALA A 29 10.10 -5.89 -4.90
C ALA A 29 10.94 -6.18 -3.66
N ALA A 30 11.54 -5.12 -3.09
CA ALA A 30 12.49 -5.23 -2.00
C ALA A 30 11.89 -5.93 -0.77
N ASP A 31 10.58 -5.78 -0.56
CA ASP A 31 9.86 -6.35 0.58
C ASP A 31 9.60 -7.87 0.45
N TYR A 32 9.72 -8.44 -0.75
CA TYR A 32 9.24 -9.80 -1.04
C TYR A 32 10.33 -10.81 -1.40
N SER A 33 11.61 -10.41 -1.37
CA SER A 33 12.81 -11.27 -1.46
C SER A 33 12.77 -12.44 -2.48
N GLY A 34 12.05 -12.30 -3.61
CA GLY A 34 11.91 -13.35 -4.63
C GLY A 34 10.80 -14.38 -4.39
N GLY A 35 9.87 -14.11 -3.47
CA GLY A 35 8.69 -14.93 -3.19
C GLY A 35 7.71 -15.03 -4.36
N ARG A 36 6.87 -16.07 -4.32
CA ARG A 36 5.82 -16.35 -5.31
C ARG A 36 4.45 -15.85 -4.85
N ALA A 37 4.44 -14.74 -4.11
CA ALA A 37 3.20 -14.16 -3.63
C ALA A 37 2.27 -13.83 -4.80
N PHE A 38 0.96 -14.04 -4.64
CA PHE A 38 -0.03 -13.87 -5.71
C PHE A 38 0.02 -12.48 -6.38
N PHE A 39 0.50 -11.47 -5.64
CA PHE A 39 0.63 -10.09 -6.10
C PHE A 39 1.97 -9.80 -6.80
N THR A 40 2.99 -10.67 -6.74
CA THR A 40 4.29 -10.43 -7.44
C THR A 40 4.33 -10.97 -8.86
N THR A 41 3.23 -11.55 -9.36
CA THR A 41 3.16 -12.11 -10.71
C THR A 41 2.49 -11.12 -11.67
N PRO A 42 3.12 -10.73 -12.78
CA PRO A 42 2.51 -9.83 -13.77
C PRO A 42 1.30 -10.48 -14.44
N ILE A 43 0.38 -9.67 -14.92
CA ILE A 43 -0.80 -10.13 -15.67
C ILE A 43 -0.34 -10.64 -17.03
N ALA A 44 -0.73 -11.87 -17.38
CA ALA A 44 -0.41 -12.46 -18.67
C ALA A 44 -1.00 -11.64 -19.83
N SER A 45 -0.27 -11.60 -20.95
CA SER A 45 -0.81 -11.04 -22.18
C SER A 45 -2.06 -11.81 -22.60
N GLY A 46 -3.15 -11.11 -22.87
CA GLY A 46 -4.43 -11.75 -23.23
C GLY A 46 -5.13 -12.48 -22.06
N ALA A 47 -4.80 -12.16 -20.81
CA ALA A 47 -5.53 -12.68 -19.66
C ALA A 47 -7.05 -12.49 -19.84
N PRO A 48 -7.87 -13.54 -19.60
CA PRO A 48 -9.30 -13.48 -19.81
C PRO A 48 -9.94 -12.43 -18.88
N LEU A 49 -10.94 -11.74 -19.40
CA LEU A 49 -11.72 -10.76 -18.66
C LEU A 49 -13.02 -11.40 -18.17
N ASP A 50 -13.50 -10.95 -17.02
CA ASP A 50 -14.83 -11.34 -16.57
C ASP A 50 -15.91 -10.69 -17.45
N ALA A 51 -16.94 -11.43 -17.82
CA ALA A 51 -18.05 -10.91 -18.62
C ALA A 51 -18.79 -9.75 -17.94
N ARG A 52 -18.72 -9.65 -16.61
CA ARG A 52 -19.30 -8.56 -15.80
C ARG A 52 -18.37 -7.37 -15.62
N SER A 53 -17.18 -7.39 -16.21
CA SER A 53 -16.17 -6.33 -16.03
C SER A 53 -16.75 -4.93 -16.25
N SER A 54 -17.51 -4.70 -17.32
CA SER A 54 -18.10 -3.37 -17.61
C SER A 54 -19.10 -2.93 -16.54
N GLN A 55 -19.93 -3.85 -16.04
CA GLN A 55 -20.88 -3.59 -14.97
C GLN A 55 -20.16 -3.20 -13.67
N TRP A 56 -19.15 -3.96 -13.27
CA TRP A 56 -18.41 -3.67 -12.03
C TRP A 56 -17.61 -2.38 -12.10
N ILE A 57 -16.94 -2.11 -13.23
CA ILE A 57 -16.22 -0.85 -13.43
C ILE A 57 -17.19 0.35 -13.46
N GLY A 58 -18.37 0.20 -14.06
CA GLY A 58 -19.42 1.22 -14.03
C GLY A 58 -19.92 1.55 -12.60
N GLY A 59 -19.87 0.58 -11.69
CA GLY A 59 -20.27 0.75 -10.30
C GLY A 59 -19.23 1.43 -9.39
N LEU A 60 -18.02 1.71 -9.88
CA LEU A 60 -16.96 2.39 -9.10
C LEU A 60 -17.27 3.87 -8.80
N GLY A 61 -18.27 4.45 -9.48
CA GLY A 61 -18.89 5.73 -9.15
C GLY A 61 -18.05 6.99 -9.40
N ARG A 62 -16.74 6.87 -9.61
CA ARG A 62 -15.83 7.99 -9.93
C ARG A 62 -15.36 7.91 -11.38
N SER A 63 -15.18 9.07 -12.01
CA SER A 63 -14.58 9.17 -13.35
C SER A 63 -13.08 8.87 -13.35
N THR A 64 -12.40 9.04 -12.22
CA THR A 64 -10.97 8.74 -12.04
C THR A 64 -10.70 8.16 -10.65
N PRO A 65 -9.69 7.26 -10.50
CA PRO A 65 -9.29 6.75 -9.21
C PRO A 65 -8.66 7.83 -8.33
N TYR A 66 -8.79 7.65 -7.01
CA TYR A 66 -8.13 8.47 -6.00
C TYR A 66 -6.90 7.73 -5.43
N LEU A 67 -5.86 8.47 -5.07
CA LEU A 67 -4.75 7.93 -4.26
C LEU A 67 -4.94 8.34 -2.80
N ASN A 68 -5.29 7.39 -1.93
CA ASN A 68 -5.39 7.67 -0.51
C ASN A 68 -4.00 7.91 0.08
N GLY A 69 -3.73 9.17 0.42
CA GLY A 69 -2.43 9.63 0.84
C GLY A 69 -2.11 9.40 2.33
N PRO A 70 -0.84 9.63 2.72
CA PRO A 70 -0.31 9.38 4.06
C PRO A 70 -0.94 10.27 5.15
N ASP A 71 -1.39 11.46 4.76
CA ASP A 71 -2.01 12.44 5.66
C ASP A 71 -3.54 12.24 5.74
N ASN A 72 -4.05 11.24 5.01
CA ASN A 72 -5.45 10.91 5.00
C ASN A 72 -5.71 9.66 5.84
N ARG A 73 -6.92 9.58 6.39
CA ARG A 73 -7.38 8.45 7.19
C ARG A 73 -7.36 7.16 6.37
N PHE A 74 -7.20 6.03 7.06
CA PHE A 74 -7.27 4.67 6.49
C PHE A 74 -6.09 4.26 5.60
N ALA A 75 -5.03 5.08 5.52
CA ALA A 75 -3.77 4.71 4.88
C ALA A 75 -2.92 3.87 5.84
N PRO A 76 -2.51 2.64 5.48
CA PRO A 76 -1.88 1.73 6.43
C PRO A 76 -0.42 2.12 6.73
N PRO A 77 -0.05 2.33 8.01
CA PRO A 77 1.35 2.35 8.43
C PRO A 77 1.95 0.96 8.27
N VAL A 78 3.09 0.88 7.59
CA VAL A 78 3.86 -0.36 7.39
C VAL A 78 5.23 -0.19 8.00
N TYR A 79 5.55 -1.02 9.00
CA TYR A 79 6.82 -0.97 9.72
C TYR A 79 7.73 -2.13 9.33
N PRO A 80 8.99 -1.89 8.94
CA PRO A 80 9.95 -2.96 8.83
C PRO A 80 10.29 -3.51 10.22
N VAL A 81 10.34 -4.83 10.34
CA VAL A 81 10.72 -5.53 11.58
C VAL A 81 11.79 -6.57 11.30
N THR A 82 12.49 -7.00 12.35
CA THR A 82 13.58 -7.98 12.28
C THR A 82 13.51 -8.93 13.46
N SER A 83 14.43 -9.89 13.53
CA SER A 83 14.61 -10.74 14.72
C SER A 83 14.92 -9.98 16.01
N GLN A 84 15.36 -8.72 15.91
CA GLN A 84 15.68 -7.87 17.06
C GLN A 84 14.47 -7.05 17.53
N THR A 85 13.39 -6.99 16.75
CA THR A 85 12.17 -6.30 17.15
C THR A 85 11.53 -7.06 18.31
N PRO A 86 11.16 -6.39 19.42
CA PRO A 86 10.56 -7.07 20.57
C PRO A 86 9.22 -7.71 20.18
N LEU A 87 9.02 -8.95 20.61
CA LEU A 87 7.71 -9.59 20.53
C LEU A 87 6.80 -8.98 21.59
N ARG A 88 5.62 -8.53 21.14
CA ARG A 88 4.57 -7.99 21.98
C ARG A 88 3.37 -8.91 21.93
N THR A 89 2.77 -9.15 23.09
CA THR A 89 1.49 -9.85 23.18
C THR A 89 0.39 -8.91 22.75
N VAL A 90 -0.30 -9.28 21.66
CA VAL A 90 -1.48 -8.60 21.14
C VAL A 90 -2.68 -9.41 21.58
N ARG A 91 -3.65 -8.78 22.26
CA ARG A 91 -4.93 -9.39 22.61
C ARG A 91 -5.98 -9.05 21.56
N CYS A 92 -6.65 -10.04 20.99
CA CYS A 92 -7.77 -9.80 20.09
C CYS A 92 -8.70 -10.99 19.99
N LYS A 93 -9.98 -10.68 19.77
CA LYS A 93 -11.08 -11.64 19.62
C LYS A 93 -10.88 -12.62 18.44
N PHE A 94 -10.08 -12.20 17.46
CA PHE A 94 -9.78 -12.95 16.25
C PHE A 94 -8.25 -13.08 16.05
N CYS A 95 -7.53 -13.45 17.11
CA CYS A 95 -6.06 -13.60 17.09
C CYS A 95 -5.60 -15.04 16.80
N GLY A 96 -6.39 -16.02 17.21
CA GLY A 96 -6.10 -17.46 17.02
C GLY A 96 -6.62 -18.00 15.70
N ALA A 97 -6.69 -19.33 15.55
CA ALA A 97 -7.18 -19.91 14.31
C ALA A 97 -8.58 -19.38 13.96
N TYR A 98 -8.77 -18.90 12.73
CA TYR A 98 -10.08 -18.43 12.26
C TYR A 98 -11.11 -19.56 12.40
N THR A 99 -12.35 -19.29 12.79
CA THR A 99 -13.41 -20.31 12.93
C THR A 99 -14.59 -20.09 11.97
N GLY A 100 -14.44 -19.22 10.95
CA GLY A 100 -15.53 -18.87 10.02
C GLY A 100 -16.53 -17.83 10.56
N GLY A 101 -16.43 -17.45 11.83
CA GLY A 101 -17.26 -16.46 12.52
C GLY A 101 -17.25 -16.63 14.04
N GLY A 102 -17.62 -15.59 14.79
CA GLY A 102 -17.60 -15.61 16.26
C GLY A 102 -16.19 -15.47 16.87
N GLY A 103 -16.13 -15.09 18.15
CA GLY A 103 -14.82 -15.00 18.85
C GLY A 103 -14.14 -16.37 18.92
N THR A 104 -12.82 -16.39 18.92
CA THR A 104 -12.07 -17.64 18.98
C THR A 104 -12.02 -18.15 20.43
N ASP A 105 -12.35 -19.42 20.71
CA ASP A 105 -12.06 -20.06 22.02
C ASP A 105 -10.56 -20.34 22.23
N TYR A 106 -9.72 -19.96 21.26
CA TYR A 106 -8.28 -19.96 21.36
C TYR A 106 -7.82 -18.88 22.35
N ALA A 107 -6.58 -18.98 22.83
CA ALA A 107 -5.99 -17.86 23.56
C ALA A 107 -6.16 -16.62 22.67
N ASP A 108 -6.99 -15.67 23.08
CA ASP A 108 -7.31 -14.38 22.42
C ASP A 108 -6.06 -13.48 22.34
N THR A 109 -4.91 -14.08 22.03
CA THR A 109 -3.58 -13.51 22.10
C THR A 109 -2.69 -14.09 21.02
N VAL A 110 -1.92 -13.24 20.35
CA VAL A 110 -0.86 -13.62 19.42
C VAL A 110 0.41 -12.84 19.74
N GLN A 111 1.57 -13.40 19.44
CA GLN A 111 2.84 -12.68 19.54
C GLN A 111 3.17 -12.02 18.21
N VAL A 112 3.35 -10.70 18.23
CA VAL A 112 3.66 -9.91 17.04
C VAL A 112 4.95 -9.12 17.28
N PRO A 113 5.92 -9.10 16.35
CA PRO A 113 7.07 -8.22 16.44
C PRO A 113 6.61 -6.77 16.23
N ILE A 114 6.48 -6.00 17.31
CA ILE A 114 6.02 -4.60 17.23
C ILE A 114 7.13 -3.68 17.78
N PRO A 115 7.72 -2.80 16.95
CA PRO A 115 8.74 -1.87 17.40
C PRO A 115 8.15 -0.81 18.33
N ASP A 116 8.99 -0.25 19.21
CA ASP A 116 8.54 0.69 20.24
C ASP A 116 7.93 1.99 19.68
N ASN A 117 8.30 2.36 18.45
CA ASN A 117 7.79 3.53 17.75
C ASN A 117 6.61 3.21 16.80
N ALA A 118 6.02 2.01 16.90
CA ALA A 118 4.83 1.67 16.13
C ALA A 118 3.64 2.52 16.56
N VAL A 119 3.00 3.15 15.58
CA VAL A 119 1.78 3.94 15.76
C VAL A 119 0.76 3.46 14.71
N PRO A 120 -0.39 2.94 15.13
CA PRO A 120 -1.48 2.60 14.23
C PRO A 120 -2.01 3.81 13.46
N ASP A 121 -2.71 3.56 12.35
CA ASP A 121 -3.54 4.58 11.70
C ASP A 121 -4.49 5.19 12.74
N PRO A 122 -4.62 6.53 12.83
CA PRO A 122 -5.43 7.17 13.87
C PRO A 122 -6.94 7.07 13.61
N SER A 123 -7.37 6.46 12.50
CA SER A 123 -8.77 6.28 12.17
C SER A 123 -9.36 5.09 12.92
N ALA A 124 -10.68 4.91 12.81
CA ALA A 124 -11.40 3.86 13.54
C ALA A 124 -10.88 2.44 13.25
N ASP A 125 -10.29 2.21 12.06
CA ASP A 125 -9.78 0.90 11.67
C ASP A 125 -8.43 0.57 12.29
N GLY A 126 -7.69 1.56 12.82
CA GLY A 126 -6.44 1.32 13.54
C GLY A 126 -5.44 0.43 12.80
N HIS A 127 -5.38 0.52 11.46
CA HIS A 127 -4.53 -0.35 10.64
C HIS A 127 -3.06 -0.24 11.09
N LEU A 128 -2.39 -1.39 11.17
CA LEU A 128 -0.95 -1.45 11.41
C LEU A 128 -0.39 -2.71 10.74
N ALA A 129 0.66 -2.55 9.93
CA ALA A 129 1.36 -3.67 9.31
C ALA A 129 2.83 -3.72 9.73
N LEU A 130 3.35 -4.92 9.93
CA LEU A 130 4.70 -5.22 10.38
C LEU A 130 5.30 -6.21 9.38
N VAL A 131 6.37 -5.84 8.69
CA VAL A 131 6.95 -6.64 7.60
C VAL A 131 8.38 -7.04 7.93
N ASP A 132 8.63 -8.35 8.05
CA ASP A 132 9.97 -8.91 8.11
C ASP A 132 10.37 -9.34 6.70
N ALA A 133 11.06 -8.47 5.96
CA ALA A 133 11.50 -8.77 4.60
C ALA A 133 12.53 -9.91 4.53
N GLU A 134 13.32 -10.14 5.61
CA GLU A 134 14.31 -11.20 5.67
C GLU A 134 13.64 -12.57 5.82
N ARG A 135 12.63 -12.68 6.68
CA ARG A 135 11.82 -13.90 6.83
C ARG A 135 10.74 -14.03 5.77
N GLY A 136 10.37 -12.93 5.12
CA GLY A 136 9.24 -12.85 4.19
C GLY A 136 7.93 -13.08 4.92
N GLN A 137 7.71 -12.36 6.01
CA GLN A 137 6.48 -12.46 6.81
C GLN A 137 5.85 -11.08 6.96
N GLU A 138 4.53 -11.02 6.95
CA GLU A 138 3.78 -9.85 7.41
C GLU A 138 2.85 -10.25 8.56
N TRP A 139 2.74 -9.36 9.53
CA TRP A 139 1.63 -9.31 10.47
C TRP A 139 0.84 -8.04 10.20
N ASN A 140 -0.49 -8.12 10.22
CA ASN A 140 -1.31 -6.92 10.18
C ASN A 140 -2.40 -6.95 11.24
N LEU A 141 -2.77 -5.77 11.73
CA LEU A 141 -3.70 -5.59 12.83
C LEU A 141 -4.83 -4.65 12.42
N PHE A 142 -6.06 -5.05 12.76
CA PHE A 142 -7.26 -4.22 12.75
C PHE A 142 -7.51 -3.67 14.16
N GLN A 143 -7.96 -2.42 14.28
CA GLN A 143 -8.22 -1.73 15.55
C GLN A 143 -7.06 -1.82 16.53
N ALA A 144 -5.82 -1.71 16.03
CA ALA A 144 -4.64 -1.81 16.87
C ALA A 144 -4.59 -0.66 17.87
N SER A 145 -4.32 -0.98 19.13
CA SER A 145 -4.13 0.00 20.20
C SER A 145 -3.11 -0.49 21.22
N ARG A 146 -2.32 0.44 21.76
CA ARG A 146 -1.30 0.14 22.76
C ARG A 146 -1.83 0.44 24.15
N ASN A 147 -1.72 -0.53 25.06
CA ASN A 147 -2.06 -0.36 26.47
C ASN A 147 -0.92 0.36 27.23
N SER A 148 -1.25 0.88 28.41
CA SER A 148 -0.28 1.58 29.28
C SER A 148 0.83 0.65 29.80
N ASP A 149 0.56 -0.65 29.93
CA ASP A 149 1.52 -1.67 30.36
C ASP A 149 2.45 -2.17 29.24
N GLY A 150 2.28 -1.66 28.01
CA GLY A 150 3.06 -2.05 26.84
C GLY A 150 2.56 -3.29 26.09
N SER A 151 1.48 -3.93 26.57
CA SER A 151 0.70 -4.88 25.78
C SER A 151 -0.13 -4.16 24.70
N TRP A 152 -0.68 -4.92 23.77
CA TRP A 152 -1.49 -4.38 22.67
C TRP A 152 -2.85 -5.03 22.64
N ASN A 153 -3.86 -4.31 22.16
CA ASN A 153 -5.13 -4.87 21.73
C ASN A 153 -5.27 -4.71 20.21
N ALA A 154 -6.08 -5.58 19.62
CA ALA A 154 -6.56 -5.46 18.26
C ALA A 154 -8.01 -6.00 18.19
N GLY A 155 -8.73 -5.64 17.13
CA GLY A 155 -9.95 -6.32 16.71
C GLY A 155 -9.63 -7.66 16.06
N GLY A 156 -8.63 -7.69 15.18
CA GLY A 156 -8.15 -8.91 14.51
C GLY A 156 -6.67 -8.82 14.15
N ALA A 157 -6.03 -9.98 13.95
CA ALA A 157 -4.61 -10.08 13.62
C ALA A 157 -4.39 -11.09 12.49
N GLY A 158 -3.86 -10.63 11.36
CA GLY A 158 -3.48 -11.46 10.22
C GLY A 158 -2.00 -11.79 10.23
N HIS A 159 -1.65 -12.95 9.69
CA HIS A 159 -0.28 -13.43 9.53
C HIS A 159 -0.09 -13.94 8.10
N PHE A 160 0.98 -13.56 7.41
CA PHE A 160 1.16 -13.82 5.98
C PHE A 160 2.56 -14.32 5.67
N ASN A 161 2.65 -15.36 4.84
CA ASN A 161 3.92 -15.82 4.29
C ASN A 161 4.19 -15.20 2.91
N LEU A 162 4.92 -14.10 2.90
CA LEU A 162 5.26 -13.32 1.69
C LEU A 162 6.29 -14.01 0.79
N LYS A 163 7.06 -14.97 1.31
CA LYS A 163 7.94 -15.84 0.49
C LYS A 163 7.16 -16.95 -0.21
N GLY A 164 6.06 -17.37 0.41
CA GLY A 164 5.13 -18.37 -0.12
C GLY A 164 4.24 -17.80 -1.21
N ASP A 165 2.96 -18.19 -1.18
CA ASP A 165 1.93 -17.71 -2.09
C ASP A 165 1.31 -16.36 -1.65
N GLY A 166 1.74 -15.81 -0.51
CA GLY A 166 1.31 -14.51 -0.01
C GLY A 166 -0.05 -14.52 0.69
N HIS A 167 -0.65 -15.69 0.93
CA HIS A 167 -1.95 -15.79 1.61
C HIS A 167 -1.80 -15.68 3.12
N GLN A 168 -2.92 -15.35 3.75
CA GLN A 168 -3.03 -15.42 5.19
C GLN A 168 -2.88 -16.87 5.68
N ASP A 169 -2.06 -17.04 6.70
CA ASP A 169 -2.00 -18.23 7.53
C ASP A 169 -3.11 -18.13 8.59
N ASN A 170 -4.24 -18.78 8.31
CA ASN A 170 -5.42 -18.75 9.19
C ASN A 170 -5.23 -19.53 10.49
N VAL A 171 -4.11 -20.24 10.68
CA VAL A 171 -3.76 -20.90 11.95
C VAL A 171 -3.02 -19.92 12.85
N LEU A 172 -2.15 -19.09 12.26
CA LEU A 172 -1.32 -18.11 12.99
C LEU A 172 -2.00 -16.74 13.15
N GLY A 173 -3.09 -16.48 12.43
CA GLY A 173 -3.91 -15.29 12.60
C GLY A 173 -5.29 -15.48 11.98
N GLY A 174 -6.34 -15.38 12.79
CA GLY A 174 -7.70 -15.67 12.36
C GLY A 174 -8.46 -14.47 11.79
N GLY A 175 -8.18 -13.27 12.30
CA GLY A 175 -8.69 -12.01 11.77
C GLY A 175 -7.69 -11.39 10.79
N SER A 176 -7.99 -10.20 10.29
CA SER A 176 -7.07 -9.47 9.41
C SER A 176 -7.34 -7.98 9.50
N ALA A 177 -6.35 -7.18 9.11
CA ALA A 177 -6.52 -5.74 8.93
C ALA A 177 -7.40 -5.38 7.73
N THR A 178 -7.86 -6.36 6.95
CA THR A 178 -8.61 -6.15 5.71
C THR A 178 -9.76 -7.11 5.67
N ALA A 179 -10.92 -6.70 5.15
CA ALA A 179 -12.09 -7.58 5.02
C ALA A 179 -11.80 -8.79 4.11
N SER A 180 -10.94 -8.59 3.12
CA SER A 180 -10.54 -9.62 2.15
C SER A 180 -9.47 -10.58 2.66
N HIS A 181 -8.89 -10.34 3.84
CA HIS A 181 -7.72 -11.06 4.35
C HIS A 181 -6.49 -10.97 3.42
N LEU A 182 -6.27 -9.83 2.78
CA LEU A 182 -5.07 -9.54 1.99
C LEU A 182 -4.01 -8.79 2.83
N PRO A 183 -2.71 -8.89 2.47
CA PRO A 183 -1.66 -8.14 3.16
C PRO A 183 -1.75 -6.64 2.89
N LEU A 184 -1.41 -5.85 3.91
CA LEU A 184 -1.31 -4.40 3.87
C LEU A 184 -0.03 -3.90 3.19
N SER A 185 1.02 -4.73 3.08
CA SER A 185 2.26 -4.36 2.40
C SER A 185 2.05 -4.00 0.92
N GLN A 186 0.91 -4.32 0.30
CA GLN A 186 0.63 -3.93 -1.09
C GLN A 186 0.42 -2.41 -1.27
N ALA A 187 0.24 -1.66 -0.17
CA ALA A 187 0.19 -0.20 -0.23
C ALA A 187 1.50 0.36 -0.82
N ILE A 188 1.39 1.39 -1.64
CA ILE A 188 2.50 1.96 -2.42
C ILE A 188 3.44 2.72 -1.47
N SER A 189 4.75 2.60 -1.59
CA SER A 189 5.71 3.41 -0.82
C SER A 189 6.46 4.44 -1.67
N VAL A 190 6.89 5.55 -1.05
CA VAL A 190 7.75 6.55 -1.71
C VAL A 190 9.08 5.92 -2.17
N PRO A 191 9.77 5.09 -1.37
CA PRO A 191 11.00 4.42 -1.81
C PRO A 191 10.82 3.58 -3.08
N GLU A 192 9.72 2.85 -3.23
CA GLU A 192 9.44 2.06 -4.44
C GLU A 192 9.26 2.95 -5.66
N VAL A 193 8.45 4.01 -5.54
CA VAL A 193 8.22 4.96 -6.64
C VAL A 193 9.52 5.65 -7.07
N LEU A 194 10.33 6.12 -6.12
CA LEU A 194 11.58 6.80 -6.44
C LEU A 194 12.63 5.84 -7.03
N THR A 195 12.64 4.58 -6.58
CA THR A 195 13.51 3.54 -7.16
C THR A 195 13.13 3.29 -8.61
N ALA A 196 11.84 3.08 -8.89
CA ALA A 196 11.32 2.87 -10.24
C ALA A 196 11.58 4.04 -11.21
N ILE A 197 11.57 5.28 -10.70
CA ILE A 197 11.96 6.45 -11.50
C ILE A 197 13.47 6.46 -11.76
N THR A 198 14.26 6.19 -10.74
CA THR A 198 15.73 6.31 -10.78
C THR A 198 16.38 5.24 -11.66
N ASP A 199 15.85 4.01 -11.65
CA ASP A 199 16.31 2.92 -12.50
C ASP A 199 15.71 2.94 -13.91
N GLY A 200 14.72 3.80 -14.15
CA GLY A 200 14.06 3.97 -15.44
C GLY A 200 13.03 2.88 -15.78
N SER A 201 12.71 1.97 -14.86
CA SER A 201 11.71 0.93 -15.06
C SER A 201 10.28 1.49 -15.10
N TYR A 202 10.03 2.57 -14.35
CA TYR A 202 8.71 3.13 -14.09
C TYR A 202 7.70 2.06 -13.64
N LEU A 203 8.15 1.06 -12.87
CA LEU A 203 7.34 -0.09 -12.51
C LEU A 203 7.61 -0.52 -11.08
N ILE A 204 6.56 -0.62 -10.27
CA ILE A 204 6.62 -1.31 -8.98
C ILE A 204 6.31 -2.78 -9.27
N PRO A 205 7.17 -3.72 -8.84
CA PRO A 205 7.08 -5.11 -9.26
C PRO A 205 6.13 -5.95 -8.40
N HIS A 206 4.94 -5.41 -8.14
CA HIS A 206 3.82 -6.12 -7.56
C HIS A 206 2.49 -5.42 -7.87
N ALA A 207 1.39 -6.16 -7.74
CA ALA A 207 0.04 -5.65 -7.81
C ALA A 207 -0.24 -4.76 -6.60
N LEU A 208 -1.02 -3.71 -6.82
CA LEU A 208 -1.44 -2.79 -5.77
C LEU A 208 -2.68 -3.35 -5.06
N SER A 209 -3.10 -2.70 -3.98
CA SER A 209 -4.42 -2.92 -3.38
C SER A 209 -5.34 -1.72 -3.63
N PHE A 210 -6.63 -1.97 -3.75
CA PHE A 210 -7.63 -0.92 -3.92
C PHE A 210 -8.90 -1.20 -3.12
N GLY A 211 -9.65 -0.14 -2.82
CA GLY A 211 -11.01 -0.20 -2.28
C GLY A 211 -12.05 0.24 -3.32
N ALA A 212 -13.27 -0.26 -3.20
CA ALA A 212 -14.38 0.08 -4.09
C ALA A 212 -15.70 0.31 -3.32
N PRO A 213 -16.64 1.12 -3.85
CA PRO A 213 -17.93 1.35 -3.21
C PRO A 213 -18.97 0.25 -3.48
N ASN A 214 -18.81 -0.52 -4.55
CA ASN A 214 -19.79 -1.47 -5.05
C ASN A 214 -19.38 -2.93 -4.79
N VAL A 215 -19.02 -3.27 -3.55
CA VAL A 215 -18.50 -4.61 -3.17
C VAL A 215 -19.63 -5.56 -2.78
N ASP A 216 -19.54 -6.84 -3.21
CA ASP A 216 -20.51 -7.89 -2.81
C ASP A 216 -20.07 -8.61 -1.53
N GLY A 217 -20.81 -8.44 -0.44
CA GLY A 217 -20.47 -9.05 0.86
C GLY A 217 -20.68 -10.57 0.95
N ARG A 218 -21.14 -11.22 -0.12
CA ARG A 218 -21.44 -12.66 -0.13
C ARG A 218 -20.53 -13.43 -1.07
N CYS A 219 -19.80 -12.69 -1.90
CA CYS A 219 -19.01 -13.24 -2.98
C CYS A 219 -17.60 -12.63 -2.89
N TRP A 220 -16.61 -13.47 -2.67
CA TRP A 220 -15.20 -13.14 -2.86
C TRP A 220 -14.58 -14.18 -3.77
N VAL A 221 -13.44 -13.83 -4.34
CA VAL A 221 -12.64 -14.74 -5.16
C VAL A 221 -11.24 -14.81 -4.63
N TYR A 222 -10.57 -15.93 -4.86
CA TYR A 222 -9.16 -16.07 -4.53
C TYR A 222 -8.36 -14.90 -5.12
N PRO A 223 -7.47 -14.25 -4.35
CA PRO A 223 -6.86 -14.68 -3.08
C PRO A 223 -7.62 -14.31 -1.79
N ALA A 224 -8.77 -13.62 -1.88
CA ALA A 224 -9.50 -13.20 -0.70
C ALA A 224 -10.15 -14.37 0.05
N LEU A 225 -10.33 -14.20 1.36
CA LEU A 225 -10.91 -15.20 2.27
C LEU A 225 -12.22 -14.72 2.93
N GLY A 226 -12.68 -13.53 2.59
CA GLY A 226 -13.88 -12.90 3.12
C GLY A 226 -14.29 -11.66 2.34
N SER A 227 -15.40 -11.04 2.75
CA SER A 227 -15.82 -9.72 2.26
C SER A 227 -16.64 -8.94 3.30
N ASP A 228 -16.59 -7.62 3.26
CA ASP A 228 -17.41 -6.70 4.05
C ASP A 228 -18.47 -5.94 3.22
N GLY A 229 -18.64 -6.33 1.96
CA GLY A 229 -19.50 -5.64 1.01
C GLY A 229 -20.98 -5.57 1.39
N GLY A 230 -21.68 -4.59 0.83
CA GLY A 230 -23.12 -4.39 1.00
C GLY A 230 -23.93 -4.46 -0.31
N THR A 231 -23.26 -4.61 -1.45
CA THR A 231 -23.87 -4.48 -2.79
C THR A 231 -24.10 -5.85 -3.42
N ALA A 232 -25.35 -6.31 -3.47
CA ALA A 232 -25.67 -7.56 -4.14
C ALA A 232 -25.30 -7.52 -5.64
N GLY A 233 -24.50 -8.49 -6.11
CA GLY A 233 -23.96 -8.55 -7.47
C GLY A 233 -22.79 -7.60 -7.71
N GLY A 234 -22.27 -6.96 -6.66
CA GLY A 234 -21.11 -6.09 -6.68
C GLY A 234 -19.80 -6.81 -7.06
N LEU A 235 -18.73 -6.04 -7.13
CA LEU A 235 -17.38 -6.53 -7.38
C LEU A 235 -16.93 -7.40 -6.19
N PRO A 236 -16.51 -8.65 -6.39
CA PRO A 236 -16.10 -9.51 -5.28
C PRO A 236 -14.71 -9.11 -4.78
N GLU A 237 -14.53 -9.06 -3.47
CA GLU A 237 -13.18 -8.91 -2.89
C GLU A 237 -12.24 -10.01 -3.38
N GLY A 238 -10.96 -9.66 -3.51
CA GLY A 238 -9.97 -10.48 -4.19
C GLY A 238 -10.03 -10.42 -5.72
N ALA A 239 -11.03 -9.78 -6.33
CA ALA A 239 -11.00 -9.51 -7.77
C ALA A 239 -9.76 -8.70 -8.15
N ARG A 240 -9.13 -9.06 -9.28
CA ARG A 240 -7.98 -8.35 -9.83
C ARG A 240 -8.43 -7.45 -10.98
N ILE A 241 -8.15 -6.15 -10.85
CA ILE A 241 -8.35 -5.17 -11.93
C ILE A 241 -7.04 -4.88 -12.65
N GLN A 242 -7.14 -4.45 -13.90
CA GLN A 242 -6.02 -4.01 -14.73
C GLN A 242 -6.38 -2.69 -15.43
N LEU A 243 -5.46 -1.74 -15.45
CA LEU A 243 -5.58 -0.59 -16.34
C LEU A 243 -5.28 -1.03 -17.78
N ASP A 244 -6.06 -0.57 -18.77
CA ASP A 244 -5.87 -0.92 -20.17
C ASP A 244 -4.38 -0.81 -20.57
N PRO A 245 -3.71 -1.93 -20.95
CA PRO A 245 -2.31 -1.93 -21.32
C PRO A 245 -1.97 -1.04 -22.51
N SER A 246 -2.96 -0.67 -23.35
CA SER A 246 -2.77 0.20 -24.50
C SER A 246 -2.98 1.69 -24.20
N LEU A 247 -3.44 2.05 -23.00
CA LEU A 247 -3.60 3.45 -22.62
C LEU A 247 -2.22 4.13 -22.57
N ASP A 248 -2.08 5.26 -23.25
CA ASP A 248 -0.86 6.06 -23.17
C ASP A 248 -0.81 6.81 -21.83
N VAL A 249 0.16 6.43 -21.00
CA VAL A 249 0.42 7.02 -19.68
C VAL A 249 1.70 7.87 -19.67
N SER A 250 2.32 8.07 -20.83
CA SER A 250 3.58 8.82 -20.96
C SER A 250 3.42 10.30 -20.59
N MET A 251 2.22 10.86 -20.72
CA MET A 251 1.96 12.25 -20.37
C MET A 251 1.77 12.49 -18.86
N LEU A 252 1.69 11.42 -18.04
CA LEU A 252 1.63 11.54 -16.59
C LEU A 252 2.97 11.98 -16.01
N LEU A 253 2.91 12.68 -14.87
CA LEU A 253 4.08 13.00 -14.05
C LEU A 253 4.83 11.71 -13.66
N PRO A 254 6.16 11.76 -13.43
CA PRO A 254 6.96 10.55 -13.25
C PRO A 254 6.41 9.55 -12.22
N ALA A 255 6.01 10.02 -11.04
CA ALA A 255 5.46 9.16 -9.99
C ALA A 255 4.07 8.59 -10.34
N ALA A 256 3.17 9.41 -10.89
CA ALA A 256 1.88 8.95 -11.38
C ALA A 256 2.02 7.92 -12.51
N ARG A 257 3.01 8.11 -13.39
CA ARG A 257 3.36 7.17 -14.45
C ARG A 257 3.81 5.82 -13.88
N VAL A 258 4.61 5.80 -12.82
CA VAL A 258 4.99 4.55 -12.13
C VAL A 258 3.73 3.78 -11.69
N ILE A 259 2.80 4.46 -11.05
CA ILE A 259 1.56 3.85 -10.54
C ILE A 259 0.70 3.33 -11.71
N ALA A 260 0.48 4.15 -12.74
CA ALA A 260 -0.30 3.75 -13.91
C ALA A 260 0.31 2.58 -14.68
N ARG A 261 1.64 2.57 -14.88
CA ARG A 261 2.37 1.44 -15.48
C ARG A 261 2.27 0.18 -14.62
N THR A 262 2.33 0.32 -13.30
CA THR A 262 2.11 -0.79 -12.37
C THR A 262 0.71 -1.37 -12.51
N LEU A 263 -0.33 -0.52 -12.61
CA LEU A 263 -1.71 -0.95 -12.86
C LEU A 263 -1.90 -1.61 -14.23
N GLN A 264 -1.11 -1.26 -15.25
CA GLN A 264 -1.12 -1.94 -16.54
C GLN A 264 -0.47 -3.33 -16.48
N VAL A 265 0.63 -3.48 -15.75
CA VAL A 265 1.45 -4.71 -15.76
C VAL A 265 1.02 -5.70 -14.67
N TYR A 266 0.82 -5.22 -13.46
CA TYR A 266 0.43 -6.02 -12.30
C TYR A 266 -1.02 -5.79 -11.85
N GLY A 267 -1.63 -4.67 -12.20
CA GLY A 267 -3.00 -4.39 -11.77
C GLY A 267 -3.10 -4.18 -10.25
N ALA A 268 -4.30 -4.42 -9.72
CA ALA A 268 -4.57 -4.31 -8.29
C ALA A 268 -5.64 -5.29 -7.82
N TYR A 269 -5.58 -5.70 -6.55
CA TYR A 269 -6.57 -6.57 -5.92
C TYR A 269 -7.54 -5.79 -5.02
N LEU A 270 -8.83 -6.12 -5.08
CA LEU A 270 -9.85 -5.51 -4.24
C LEU A 270 -9.67 -5.98 -2.79
N ARG A 271 -9.41 -5.03 -1.90
CA ARG A 271 -9.05 -5.26 -0.49
C ARG A 271 -10.24 -5.07 0.47
N ASP A 272 -11.03 -4.01 0.29
CA ASP A 272 -12.14 -3.66 1.18
C ASP A 272 -13.24 -2.93 0.41
N GLN A 273 -14.45 -2.92 0.97
CA GLN A 273 -15.40 -1.88 0.66
C GLN A 273 -14.90 -0.51 1.16
N SER A 274 -15.05 0.50 0.31
CA SER A 274 -14.64 1.89 0.62
C SER A 274 -15.66 2.88 0.06
N GLY A 275 -15.69 4.11 0.58
CA GLY A 275 -16.56 5.16 0.04
C GLY A 275 -16.21 5.65 -1.37
N ALA A 276 -15.13 5.15 -2.00
CA ALA A 276 -14.63 5.61 -3.28
C ALA A 276 -13.68 4.60 -3.94
N PHE A 277 -13.58 4.60 -5.27
CA PHE A 277 -12.52 3.87 -5.97
C PHE A 277 -11.13 4.46 -5.65
N VAL A 278 -10.33 3.71 -4.89
CA VAL A 278 -9.14 4.25 -4.23
C VAL A 278 -7.98 3.26 -4.18
N PHE A 279 -6.76 3.73 -4.42
CA PHE A 279 -5.52 2.99 -4.16
C PHE A 279 -4.81 3.55 -2.93
N TYR A 280 -4.08 2.72 -2.19
CA TYR A 280 -3.51 3.11 -0.89
C TYR A 280 -2.02 3.46 -0.97
N LEU A 281 -1.65 4.63 -0.47
CA LEU A 281 -0.27 5.02 -0.24
C LEU A 281 0.11 4.71 1.22
N ARG A 282 1.31 4.21 1.46
CA ARG A 282 1.87 4.06 2.80
C ARG A 282 2.18 5.42 3.40
N GLU A 283 2.04 5.54 4.71
CA GLU A 283 2.55 6.71 5.43
C GLU A 283 4.08 6.80 5.32
N SER A 284 4.61 7.99 4.99
CA SER A 284 6.06 8.22 5.01
C SER A 284 6.55 8.28 6.46
N ARG A 285 7.38 7.34 6.89
CA ARG A 285 7.87 7.25 8.28
C ARG A 285 9.39 7.34 8.36
N GLY A 286 9.90 7.78 9.52
CA GLY A 286 11.34 7.77 9.82
C GLY A 286 12.17 8.66 8.89
N ALA A 287 13.07 8.05 8.13
CA ALA A 287 13.96 8.74 7.18
C ALA A 287 13.37 8.86 5.76
N ASP A 288 12.18 8.28 5.52
CA ASP A 288 11.55 8.30 4.22
C ASP A 288 11.16 9.72 3.82
N LEU A 289 11.22 9.97 2.51
CA LEU A 289 10.75 11.23 1.97
C LEU A 289 9.22 11.28 2.04
N PRO A 290 8.63 12.44 2.35
CA PRO A 290 7.18 12.61 2.27
C PRO A 290 6.71 12.45 0.82
N TRP A 291 5.45 12.06 0.62
CA TRP A 291 4.84 11.96 -0.70
C TRP A 291 4.88 13.25 -1.52
N THR A 292 4.91 14.41 -0.86
CA THR A 292 5.12 15.72 -1.51
C THR A 292 6.46 15.81 -2.23
N ALA A 293 7.49 15.07 -1.80
CA ALA A 293 8.77 15.02 -2.49
C ALA A 293 8.71 14.21 -3.81
N ALA A 294 7.75 13.30 -3.94
CA ALA A 294 7.46 12.56 -5.17
C ALA A 294 6.42 13.27 -6.05
N ALA A 295 5.92 14.44 -5.64
CA ALA A 295 4.85 15.18 -6.30
C ALA A 295 3.57 14.34 -6.53
N VAL A 296 3.26 13.45 -5.59
CA VAL A 296 2.03 12.66 -5.60
C VAL A 296 1.00 13.30 -4.68
N THR A 297 -0.22 13.38 -5.18
CA THR A 297 -1.43 13.87 -4.53
C THR A 297 -2.57 12.88 -4.79
N GLY A 298 -3.69 13.05 -4.11
CA GLY A 298 -4.88 12.24 -4.34
C GLY A 298 -5.38 12.21 -5.79
N ASP A 299 -5.16 13.30 -6.53
CA ASP A 299 -5.61 13.46 -7.92
C ASP A 299 -4.51 13.18 -8.95
N SER A 300 -3.40 12.57 -8.55
CA SER A 300 -2.28 12.27 -9.47
C SER A 300 -2.65 11.31 -10.60
N LEU A 301 -3.78 10.61 -10.49
CA LEU A 301 -4.35 9.76 -11.54
C LEU A 301 -5.58 10.38 -12.24
N SER A 302 -5.79 11.70 -12.13
CA SER A 302 -6.89 12.40 -12.82
C SER A 302 -6.85 12.30 -14.36
N GLY A 303 -5.70 11.97 -14.94
CA GLY A 303 -5.56 11.66 -16.37
C GLY A 303 -5.87 10.20 -16.75
N VAL A 304 -6.28 9.36 -15.80
CA VAL A 304 -6.58 7.94 -15.99
C VAL A 304 -8.09 7.73 -15.80
N PRO A 305 -8.87 7.58 -16.89
CA PRO A 305 -10.31 7.38 -16.76
C PRO A 305 -10.65 6.00 -16.20
N THR A 306 -11.63 5.93 -15.31
CA THR A 306 -12.08 4.68 -14.67
C THR A 306 -12.57 3.63 -15.66
N ASP A 307 -13.21 4.04 -16.76
CA ASP A 307 -13.71 3.14 -17.82
C ASP A 307 -12.58 2.45 -18.63
N ARG A 308 -11.32 2.86 -18.41
CA ARG A 308 -10.14 2.19 -18.97
C ARG A 308 -9.64 1.06 -18.09
N PHE A 309 -10.26 0.80 -16.94
CA PHE A 309 -9.99 -0.40 -16.16
C PHE A 309 -10.84 -1.57 -16.65
N ARG A 310 -10.32 -2.77 -16.40
CA ARG A 310 -10.99 -4.04 -16.67
C ARG A 310 -10.77 -5.01 -15.53
N VAL A 311 -11.77 -5.83 -15.25
CA VAL A 311 -11.71 -6.89 -14.24
C VAL A 311 -11.29 -8.18 -14.94
N LEU A 312 -10.22 -8.80 -14.45
CA LEU A 312 -9.81 -10.12 -14.93
C LEU A 312 -10.86 -11.16 -14.52
N SER A 313 -10.88 -12.29 -15.22
CA SER A 313 -11.79 -13.40 -14.92
C SER A 313 -11.77 -13.73 -13.44
N ALA A 314 -12.91 -13.57 -12.77
CA ALA A 314 -13.08 -13.86 -11.36
C ALA A 314 -13.62 -15.30 -11.24
N ASP A 315 -12.76 -16.21 -10.79
CA ASP A 315 -13.16 -17.60 -10.55
C ASP A 315 -13.67 -17.75 -9.11
N PHE A 316 -14.97 -18.04 -9.00
CA PHE A 316 -15.66 -18.29 -7.73
C PHE A 316 -15.63 -19.75 -7.31
N THR A 317 -15.10 -20.64 -8.17
CA THR A 317 -14.67 -21.93 -7.66
C THR A 317 -13.60 -21.60 -6.63
N THR A 318 -13.90 -21.85 -5.36
CA THR A 318 -12.90 -21.76 -4.32
C THR A 318 -11.75 -22.62 -4.78
N LEU A 319 -10.65 -22.01 -5.21
CA LEU A 319 -9.40 -22.71 -5.34
C LEU A 319 -9.11 -23.18 -3.94
N GLY A 320 -9.41 -24.47 -3.74
CA GLY A 320 -9.31 -25.17 -2.47
C GLY A 320 -7.87 -25.21 -2.03
N THR A 321 -7.40 -24.08 -1.49
CA THR A 321 -6.38 -24.16 -0.47
C THR A 321 -7.04 -24.97 0.64
N SER A 322 -6.39 -26.05 1.04
CA SER A 322 -6.80 -26.88 2.18
C SER A 322 -6.59 -26.04 3.44
N GLN A 323 -7.40 -25.01 3.63
CA GLN A 323 -7.33 -24.08 4.74
C GLN A 323 -8.56 -24.36 5.61
N PRO A 324 -8.35 -24.76 6.88
CA PRO A 324 -9.36 -25.47 7.65
C PRO A 324 -10.63 -24.66 7.99
N PHE A 325 -10.68 -23.35 7.71
CA PHE A 325 -11.72 -22.46 8.27
C PHE A 325 -12.15 -21.26 7.41
N VAL A 326 -11.88 -21.24 6.11
CA VAL A 326 -12.23 -20.09 5.25
C VAL A 326 -13.76 -20.02 5.07
N GLN A 327 -14.36 -18.82 5.19
CA GLN A 327 -15.73 -18.66 4.69
C GLN A 327 -15.73 -19.08 3.22
N ARG A 328 -16.77 -19.76 2.74
CA ARG A 328 -16.91 -20.02 1.30
C ARG A 328 -17.80 -18.97 0.64
N PRO A 329 -17.46 -18.51 -0.59
CA PRO A 329 -18.38 -17.72 -1.38
C PRO A 329 -19.72 -18.46 -1.48
N ALA A 330 -20.83 -17.72 -1.48
CA ALA A 330 -22.15 -18.33 -1.61
C ALA A 330 -22.22 -19.26 -2.84
N ALA A 331 -22.86 -20.43 -2.73
CA ALA A 331 -23.04 -21.34 -3.87
C ALA A 331 -23.72 -20.68 -5.10
N THR A 332 -24.41 -19.56 -4.89
CA THR A 332 -25.11 -18.76 -5.91
C THR A 332 -24.30 -17.57 -6.44
N CYS A 333 -22.99 -17.45 -6.20
CA CYS A 333 -22.18 -16.29 -6.59
C CYS A 333 -22.44 -15.84 -8.05
N GLY A 334 -23.02 -14.66 -8.21
CA GLY A 334 -23.56 -14.12 -9.47
C GLY A 334 -24.74 -13.16 -9.23
N PRO A 335 -25.26 -12.49 -10.28
CA PRO A 335 -26.47 -11.67 -10.16
C PRO A 335 -27.63 -12.52 -9.60
N GLY A 336 -28.24 -12.09 -8.48
CA GLY A 336 -29.36 -12.80 -7.86
C GLY A 336 -29.00 -13.79 -6.74
N ALA A 337 -27.76 -13.86 -6.27
CA ALA A 337 -27.47 -14.50 -4.98
C ALA A 337 -28.37 -13.88 -3.88
N THR A 338 -28.80 -14.65 -2.87
CA THR A 338 -29.68 -14.15 -1.79
C THR A 338 -29.25 -14.57 -0.38
N SER A 339 -28.20 -15.38 -0.25
CA SER A 339 -27.70 -15.88 1.04
C SER A 339 -26.19 -16.06 1.05
N VAL A 340 -25.57 -16.00 2.24
CA VAL A 340 -24.20 -16.47 2.52
C VAL A 340 -24.31 -17.88 3.10
N GLU A 341 -23.45 -18.81 2.68
CA GLU A 341 -23.40 -20.15 3.30
C GLU A 341 -22.35 -20.18 4.43
N PRO A 342 -22.73 -20.51 5.68
CA PRO A 342 -21.75 -20.82 6.72
C PRO A 342 -21.05 -22.14 6.41
N ASP A 343 -19.75 -22.24 6.69
CA ASP A 343 -19.03 -23.51 6.52
C ASP A 343 -19.56 -24.57 7.49
N ARG A 344 -19.50 -25.83 7.04
CA ARG A 344 -19.59 -27.00 7.90
C ARG A 344 -18.16 -27.39 8.23
N SER A 345 -17.82 -27.45 9.51
CA SER A 345 -16.53 -27.94 9.99
C SER A 345 -16.17 -29.27 9.30
N ALA A 346 -14.87 -29.63 9.24
CA ALA A 346 -14.39 -30.86 8.60
C ALA A 346 -15.04 -32.17 9.12
N ASP A 347 -15.75 -32.11 10.25
CA ASP A 347 -16.57 -33.14 10.90
C ASP A 347 -18.10 -33.03 10.61
N GLY A 348 -18.51 -32.16 9.68
CA GLY A 348 -19.88 -32.05 9.17
C GLY A 348 -20.85 -31.24 10.03
N ARG A 349 -20.38 -30.52 11.06
CA ARG A 349 -21.26 -29.73 11.95
C ARG A 349 -21.56 -28.35 11.33
N PRO A 350 -22.84 -27.93 11.23
CA PRO A 350 -23.18 -26.59 10.75
C PRO A 350 -22.70 -25.51 11.73
N GLY A 351 -21.95 -24.53 11.24
CA GLY A 351 -21.71 -23.29 11.98
C GLY A 351 -23.02 -22.52 12.23
N PRO A 352 -23.11 -21.71 13.30
CA PRO A 352 -24.30 -20.90 13.55
C PRO A 352 -24.53 -19.91 12.40
N PRO A 353 -25.78 -19.65 11.99
CA PRO A 353 -26.08 -18.66 10.96
C PRO A 353 -25.62 -17.28 11.41
N VAL A 354 -24.80 -16.62 10.58
CA VAL A 354 -24.35 -15.25 10.81
C VAL A 354 -25.30 -14.30 10.11
N THR A 355 -25.93 -13.41 10.87
CA THR A 355 -26.65 -12.27 10.32
C THR A 355 -25.63 -11.16 10.09
N VAL A 356 -25.40 -10.78 8.82
CA VAL A 356 -24.56 -9.64 8.47
C VAL A 356 -25.31 -8.37 8.87
N THR A 357 -25.08 -7.88 10.09
CA THR A 357 -25.38 -6.48 10.43
C THR A 357 -24.19 -5.66 9.99
N GLY A 358 -24.32 -4.95 8.88
CA GLY A 358 -23.31 -3.99 8.44
C GLY A 358 -22.98 -3.02 9.58
N SER A 359 -21.70 -2.73 9.77
CA SER A 359 -21.22 -1.60 10.57
C SER A 359 -21.69 -0.32 9.88
N GLY A 360 -22.92 0.10 10.20
CA GLY A 360 -23.52 1.30 9.66
C GLY A 360 -22.67 2.52 9.98
N SER A 361 -22.18 3.19 8.93
CA SER A 361 -21.82 4.60 9.00
C SER A 361 -23.11 5.39 9.21
N SER A 362 -23.40 5.80 10.45
CA SER A 362 -24.56 6.63 10.75
C SER A 362 -24.31 8.07 10.27
N ALA A 363 -24.73 8.40 9.06
CA ALA A 363 -25.03 9.77 8.67
C ALA A 363 -26.44 10.09 9.19
N GLY A 364 -26.51 10.83 10.30
CA GLY A 364 -27.76 11.25 10.92
C GLY A 364 -28.57 12.16 9.98
N THR A 365 -29.75 11.69 9.58
CA THR A 365 -30.85 12.56 9.13
C THR A 365 -32.11 12.11 9.86
N GLY A 366 -32.36 12.72 11.02
CA GLY A 366 -33.59 12.53 11.76
C GLY A 366 -34.71 13.35 11.13
N THR A 367 -35.62 12.69 10.42
CA THR A 367 -37.00 13.16 10.22
C THR A 367 -37.90 12.31 11.11
N GLY A 368 -38.69 12.98 11.93
CA GLY A 368 -39.48 12.36 12.99
C GLY A 368 -40.67 11.57 12.46
N THR A 369 -41.10 10.58 13.22
CA THR A 369 -42.51 10.31 13.47
C THR A 369 -42.64 9.49 14.75
N ALA A 370 -43.51 9.97 15.62
CA ALA A 370 -43.79 9.43 16.93
C ALA A 370 -44.77 8.25 16.85
N SER A 371 -44.61 7.29 17.77
CA SER A 371 -45.75 6.55 18.32
C SER A 371 -45.39 5.98 19.69
N SER A 372 -46.25 6.32 20.64
CA SER A 372 -46.18 6.15 22.09
C SER A 372 -46.75 4.82 22.59
N SER A 373 -46.20 4.31 23.70
CA SER A 373 -46.88 3.68 24.86
C SER A 373 -45.82 2.88 25.64
N GLY A 374 -45.67 2.89 26.97
CA GLY A 374 -46.30 3.61 28.07
C GLY A 374 -45.87 2.92 29.39
N SER A 375 -45.50 3.73 30.40
CA SER A 375 -45.40 3.41 31.85
C SER A 375 -44.33 2.39 32.31
N SER A 376 -43.62 2.48 33.44
CA SER A 376 -43.61 3.28 34.69
C SER A 376 -42.24 2.98 35.34
N GLY A 377 -41.50 3.83 36.06
CA GLY A 377 -41.81 4.85 37.06
C GLY A 377 -40.54 5.05 37.93
N GLY A 378 -40.34 6.24 38.51
CA GLY A 378 -39.25 6.51 39.48
C GLY A 378 -38.60 7.88 39.35
N LYS A 379 -39.23 8.90 39.95
CA LYS A 379 -38.76 10.29 40.07
C LYS A 379 -37.79 10.48 41.24
N THR A 380 -36.79 11.35 41.06
CA THR A 380 -36.37 12.48 41.96
C THR A 380 -35.52 13.43 41.09
N GLY A 381 -35.99 14.60 40.62
CA GLY A 381 -35.96 15.92 41.31
C GLY A 381 -34.50 16.42 41.42
N SER A 382 -34.02 17.50 40.78
CA SER A 382 -34.54 18.87 40.68
C SER A 382 -33.82 19.73 39.61
N ASP A 383 -34.59 20.53 38.87
CA ASP A 383 -34.28 21.64 37.92
C ASP A 383 -33.93 22.98 38.64
N PRO A 384 -33.82 24.16 37.97
CA PRO A 384 -33.13 24.56 36.71
C PRO A 384 -32.39 25.93 36.84
N VAL A 385 -31.49 26.31 35.91
CA VAL A 385 -31.25 27.75 35.59
C VAL A 385 -30.86 27.98 34.11
N ALA A 386 -31.76 28.72 33.44
CA ALA A 386 -31.64 29.73 32.39
C ALA A 386 -30.60 29.68 31.26
N SER A 387 -31.16 29.77 30.05
CA SER A 387 -30.64 30.33 28.81
C SER A 387 -30.30 31.82 28.91
N SER A 388 -29.23 32.24 28.24
CA SER A 388 -29.11 33.59 27.68
C SER A 388 -28.31 33.53 26.38
N ASP A 389 -28.96 34.00 25.33
CA ASP A 389 -28.36 34.48 24.09
C ASP A 389 -27.34 35.58 24.41
N ASP A 390 -26.19 35.57 23.74
CA ASP A 390 -25.42 36.80 23.49
C ASP A 390 -24.74 36.71 22.12
N ASP A 391 -25.17 37.63 21.26
CA ASP A 391 -24.51 38.12 20.06
C ASP A 391 -23.11 38.61 20.43
N ASP A 392 -22.06 38.17 19.72
CA ASP A 392 -20.88 39.01 19.59
C ASP A 392 -20.19 38.86 18.25
N ARG A 393 -20.26 39.96 17.50
CA ARG A 393 -19.72 40.17 16.17
C ARG A 393 -18.45 40.99 16.34
N VAL A 394 -17.28 40.35 16.32
CA VAL A 394 -15.99 41.07 16.29
C VAL A 394 -15.05 40.48 15.25
N THR A 395 -15.03 41.20 14.12
CA THR A 395 -13.89 41.61 13.28
C THR A 395 -12.73 40.63 13.02
N GLY A 396 -12.43 40.47 11.73
CA GLY A 396 -11.37 39.61 11.20
C GLY A 396 -9.97 39.86 11.78
N SER A 397 -9.23 38.77 11.89
CA SER A 397 -7.78 38.76 12.06
C SER A 397 -7.13 38.08 10.86
N SER A 398 -6.27 38.86 10.23
CA SER A 398 -5.33 38.60 9.15
C SER A 398 -4.84 37.16 9.00
N SER A 399 -4.91 36.67 7.76
CA SER A 399 -4.06 35.60 7.23
C SER A 399 -2.59 35.93 7.47
N SER A 400 -1.91 35.16 8.32
CA SER A 400 -0.46 35.17 8.36
C SER A 400 0.07 34.54 7.07
N ALA A 401 0.65 35.37 6.20
CA ALA A 401 1.30 34.93 4.99
C ALA A 401 2.41 33.92 5.35
N ALA A 402 2.27 32.69 4.85
CA ALA A 402 3.32 31.69 4.92
C ALA A 402 4.60 32.28 4.30
N THR A 403 5.57 32.60 5.15
CA THR A 403 6.86 33.12 4.67
C THR A 403 7.54 32.01 3.90
N ALA A 404 7.65 32.15 2.58
CA ALA A 404 8.27 31.16 1.71
C ALA A 404 9.67 30.79 2.27
N VAL A 405 9.84 29.52 2.66
CA VAL A 405 11.10 29.02 3.22
C VAL A 405 12.18 29.14 2.14
N LYS A 406 13.04 30.15 2.28
CA LYS A 406 14.11 30.44 1.32
C LYS A 406 15.03 29.23 1.16
N LYS A 407 15.13 28.71 -0.07
CA LYS A 407 15.99 27.54 -0.36
C LYS A 407 17.45 27.84 -0.01
N PRO A 408 18.12 26.96 0.75
CA PRO A 408 19.54 27.10 1.09
C PRO A 408 20.43 27.22 -0.16
N LYS A 409 21.43 28.12 -0.14
CA LYS A 409 22.48 28.14 -1.18
C LYS A 409 23.35 26.88 -1.12
N ALA A 410 23.90 26.51 -2.28
CA ALA A 410 24.82 25.39 -2.39
C ALA A 410 26.06 25.60 -1.50
N PRO A 411 26.60 24.55 -0.85
CA PRO A 411 27.94 24.58 -0.30
C PRO A 411 28.97 24.77 -1.43
N VAL A 412 30.19 25.21 -1.09
CA VAL A 412 31.24 25.47 -2.07
C VAL A 412 32.54 24.74 -1.73
N SER A 413 33.43 24.63 -2.71
CA SER A 413 34.78 24.07 -2.52
C SER A 413 34.79 22.65 -1.96
N LEU A 414 33.85 21.80 -2.44
CA LEU A 414 33.90 20.37 -2.14
C LEU A 414 35.24 19.80 -2.60
N ARG A 415 35.86 18.95 -1.76
CA ARG A 415 37.13 18.27 -2.01
C ARG A 415 37.08 16.89 -1.38
N VAL A 416 37.85 15.97 -1.95
CA VAL A 416 38.00 14.60 -1.42
C VAL A 416 39.46 14.40 -1.00
N LYS A 417 39.69 13.95 0.24
CA LYS A 417 40.99 13.50 0.72
C LYS A 417 40.99 11.99 0.84
N LEU A 418 41.98 11.32 0.24
CA LEU A 418 42.14 9.87 0.29
C LEU A 418 43.25 9.49 1.27
N ALA A 419 42.99 8.58 2.21
CA ALA A 419 44.00 8.06 3.13
C ALA A 419 43.62 6.64 3.58
N GLY A 420 44.57 5.69 3.56
CA GLY A 420 44.36 4.32 4.05
C GLY A 420 43.20 3.57 3.39
N GLY A 421 42.97 3.76 2.09
CA GLY A 421 41.86 3.14 1.34
C GLY A 421 40.48 3.75 1.64
N LYS A 422 40.43 4.96 2.20
CA LYS A 422 39.21 5.65 2.63
C LYS A 422 39.14 7.06 2.05
N ALA A 423 37.93 7.61 1.94
CA ALA A 423 37.69 8.96 1.43
C ALA A 423 37.03 9.87 2.48
N GLN A 424 37.57 11.07 2.64
CA GLN A 424 37.02 12.16 3.47
C GLN A 424 36.54 13.29 2.55
N LEU A 425 35.31 13.76 2.73
CA LEU A 425 34.73 14.86 1.95
C LEU A 425 34.72 16.15 2.76
N VAL A 426 35.30 17.20 2.20
CA VAL A 426 35.48 18.51 2.86
C VAL A 426 34.87 19.60 1.98
N TRP A 427 34.05 20.49 2.55
CA TRP A 427 33.45 21.63 1.85
C TRP A 427 33.35 22.84 2.78
N ASN A 428 33.11 24.01 2.19
CA ASN A 428 32.86 25.24 2.93
C ASN A 428 31.35 25.52 2.98
N SER A 429 30.87 25.90 4.16
CA SER A 429 29.50 26.43 4.28
C SER A 429 29.39 27.79 3.62
N THR A 430 28.27 28.04 2.95
CA THR A 430 27.90 29.36 2.42
C THR A 430 26.99 30.16 3.36
N GLU A 431 26.43 29.54 4.43
CA GLU A 431 25.51 30.20 5.38
C GLU A 431 25.62 29.57 6.80
N LYS A 432 25.49 30.37 7.88
CA LYS A 432 25.62 29.88 9.27
C LYS A 432 24.39 29.06 9.69
N GLY A 433 24.61 27.84 10.22
CA GLY A 433 23.58 27.03 10.90
C GLY A 433 22.82 25.98 10.06
N ARG A 434 23.52 25.04 9.38
CA ARG A 434 22.84 24.08 8.48
C ARG A 434 23.27 22.61 8.61
N ARG A 435 22.31 21.74 8.26
CA ARG A 435 22.49 20.31 7.95
C ARG A 435 22.84 20.17 6.46
N TYR A 436 23.63 19.16 6.12
CA TYR A 436 24.03 18.81 4.76
C TYR A 436 23.77 17.33 4.52
N ARG A 437 23.30 17.00 3.32
CA ARG A 437 23.20 15.62 2.83
C ARG A 437 24.37 15.33 1.91
N VAL A 438 25.10 14.25 2.19
CA VAL A 438 26.25 13.78 1.40
C VAL A 438 25.80 12.63 0.53
N TYR A 439 25.96 12.76 -0.78
CA TYR A 439 25.60 11.71 -1.74
C TYR A 439 26.85 11.13 -2.39
N VAL A 440 26.87 9.80 -2.54
CA VAL A 440 27.90 9.08 -3.32
C VAL A 440 27.21 8.11 -4.26
N ASN A 441 27.56 8.17 -5.54
CA ASN A 441 26.97 7.37 -6.63
C ASN A 441 25.44 7.43 -6.64
N GLY A 442 24.88 8.62 -6.37
CA GLY A 442 23.43 8.86 -6.37
C GLY A 442 22.71 8.48 -5.07
N ARG A 443 23.35 7.77 -4.14
CA ARG A 443 22.74 7.35 -2.87
C ARG A 443 23.08 8.32 -1.74
N LEU A 444 22.10 8.60 -0.88
CA LEU A 444 22.33 9.35 0.35
C LEU A 444 23.18 8.50 1.29
N LEU A 445 24.33 9.05 1.68
CA LEU A 445 25.31 8.34 2.50
C LEU A 445 25.29 8.83 3.95
N SER A 446 25.05 10.13 4.17
CA SER A 446 25.00 10.70 5.52
C SER A 446 24.29 12.05 5.53
N THR A 447 23.75 12.43 6.69
CA THR A 447 23.30 13.80 7.00
C THR A 447 24.14 14.34 8.16
N THR A 448 24.76 15.51 7.99
CA THR A 448 25.70 16.08 8.98
C THR A 448 25.53 17.59 9.14
N THR A 449 25.83 18.14 10.31
CA THR A 449 25.82 19.59 10.60
C THR A 449 27.19 20.26 10.44
N ARG A 450 28.24 19.49 10.15
CA ARG A 450 29.62 19.98 9.96
C ARG A 450 30.28 19.30 8.77
N THR A 451 31.41 19.86 8.32
CA THR A 451 32.38 19.18 7.46
C THR A 451 32.58 17.76 7.96
N TYR A 452 32.19 16.78 7.15
CA TYR A 452 32.11 15.40 7.58
C TYR A 452 33.51 14.82 7.83
N THR A 453 33.74 14.34 9.05
CA THR A 453 34.92 13.55 9.41
C THR A 453 34.45 12.20 9.92
N GLY A 454 34.27 11.26 8.99
CA GLY A 454 33.93 9.87 9.29
C GLY A 454 34.38 8.95 8.15
N GLN A 455 34.67 7.69 8.45
CA GLN A 455 35.18 6.73 7.47
C GLN A 455 34.03 6.16 6.64
N LEU A 456 34.07 6.28 5.31
CA LEU A 456 33.06 5.72 4.42
C LEU A 456 33.56 4.40 3.82
N ARG A 457 32.80 3.31 4.02
CA ARG A 457 32.99 2.05 3.28
C ARG A 457 32.47 2.25 1.86
N LEU A 458 33.38 2.55 0.94
CA LEU A 458 33.09 2.79 -0.46
C LEU A 458 33.61 1.63 -1.32
N LYS A 459 32.91 1.35 -2.43
CA LYS A 459 33.36 0.34 -3.39
C LYS A 459 34.63 0.83 -4.09
N ARG A 460 35.61 -0.07 -4.27
CA ARG A 460 36.80 0.19 -5.10
C ARG A 460 36.37 0.59 -6.50
N GLY A 461 37.08 1.57 -7.09
CA GLY A 461 36.76 2.08 -8.42
C GLY A 461 36.32 3.55 -8.44
N ARG A 462 35.71 3.96 -9.56
CA ARG A 462 35.33 5.35 -9.82
C ARG A 462 34.04 5.70 -9.07
N ASN A 463 34.11 6.70 -8.21
CA ASN A 463 33.02 7.18 -7.38
C ASN A 463 32.71 8.64 -7.71
N ARG A 464 31.43 9.03 -7.60
CA ARG A 464 30.95 10.41 -7.80
C ARG A 464 30.27 10.90 -6.55
N ALA A 465 30.65 12.08 -6.05
CA ALA A 465 30.04 12.65 -4.86
C ALA A 465 29.63 14.10 -5.03
N TYR A 466 28.56 14.48 -4.33
CA TYR A 466 28.12 15.86 -4.18
C TYR A 466 27.48 16.06 -2.80
N VAL A 467 27.44 17.31 -2.34
CA VAL A 467 26.84 17.68 -1.06
C VAL A 467 25.72 18.67 -1.30
N GLN A 468 24.61 18.50 -0.60
CA GLN A 468 23.43 19.36 -0.72
C GLN A 468 23.08 20.00 0.60
N ALA A 469 22.82 21.31 0.59
CA ALA A 469 22.39 22.03 1.78
C ALA A 469 20.94 21.71 2.14
N VAL A 470 20.62 21.68 3.42
CA VAL A 470 19.26 21.45 3.96
C VAL A 470 18.90 22.59 4.91
N SER A 471 17.67 23.11 4.78
CA SER A 471 17.17 24.15 5.69
C SER A 471 16.86 23.58 7.07
N VAL A 472 16.64 24.45 8.07
CA VAL A 472 16.24 24.02 9.42
C VAL A 472 14.94 23.22 9.37
N GLY A 473 13.99 23.60 8.49
CA GLY A 473 12.74 22.89 8.21
C GLY A 473 12.83 21.77 7.16
N GLY A 474 14.03 21.24 6.84
CA GLY A 474 14.18 20.04 6.02
C GLY A 474 14.13 20.23 4.49
N VAL A 475 13.95 21.45 4.00
CA VAL A 475 13.89 21.75 2.55
C VAL A 475 15.28 21.63 1.92
N LEU A 476 15.38 20.87 0.83
CA LEU A 476 16.62 20.74 0.05
C LEU A 476 16.93 22.04 -0.71
N GLY A 477 18.16 22.51 -0.55
CA GLY A 477 18.71 23.65 -1.26
C GLY A 477 19.65 23.26 -2.39
N GLY A 478 20.51 24.20 -2.77
CA GLY A 478 21.54 24.00 -3.77
C GLY A 478 22.51 22.87 -3.41
N LYS A 479 23.06 22.23 -4.45
CA LYS A 479 24.10 21.20 -4.33
C LYS A 479 25.43 21.69 -4.89
N THR A 480 26.52 21.16 -4.36
CA THR A 480 27.86 21.37 -4.91
C THR A 480 27.95 20.81 -6.33
N ALA A 481 28.97 21.23 -7.08
CA ALA A 481 29.41 20.45 -8.24
C ALA A 481 29.72 19.00 -7.83
N THR A 482 29.47 18.07 -8.74
CA THR A 482 29.80 16.65 -8.53
C THR A 482 31.28 16.42 -8.77
N ILE A 483 31.97 15.80 -7.81
CA ILE A 483 33.37 15.43 -7.93
C ILE A 483 33.47 13.95 -8.21
N THR A 484 34.36 13.60 -9.14
CA THR A 484 34.71 12.21 -9.45
C THR A 484 36.06 11.90 -8.82
N PHE A 485 36.17 10.77 -8.12
CA PHE A 485 37.42 10.30 -7.50
C PHE A 485 37.51 8.77 -7.59
N LYS A 486 38.72 8.23 -7.45
CA LYS A 486 38.97 6.79 -7.49
C LYS A 486 39.54 6.34 -6.15
N LEU A 487 38.97 5.29 -5.59
CA LEU A 487 39.41 4.63 -4.35
C LEU A 487 40.20 3.36 -4.63
#